data_AF-A0A7Y5LUY9-F1
#
_entry.id   AF-A0A7Y5LUY9-F1
#
_cell.length_a   1.000
_cell.length_b   1.000
_cell.length_c   1.000
_cell.angle_alpha   90.00
_cell.angle_beta   90.00
_cell.angle_gamma   90.00
#
_symmetry.space_group_name_H-M   'P 1'
#
loop_
_entity.id
_entity.type
_entity.pdbx_description
1 polymer ?
#
loop_
_entity_poly.entity_id
_entity_poly.type
_entity_poly.pdbx_seq_one_letter_code
_entity_poly.pdbx_strand_id
1 'polypeptide(L)'
;MSAHFPVPLSLSHAATVSLRIARQISRHGPDFPPEAEPLFKYVGELTAVLSPYMAGTGDPPEAEGQRTAETALRLGRRIVEQIVELKWGEDRLGQCVRNLFESLEHGEEGAALGLRAGESPDSAQRPTP
;
A
#
# COMPACT_ATOMS: atom_id res chain seq x y z
N MET A 1 -20.47 -2.62 -13.02
CA MET A 1 -20.09 -3.45 -11.86
C MET A 1 -18.63 -3.69 -12.10
N SER A 2 -17.74 -2.91 -11.49
CA SER A 2 -16.31 -2.97 -11.83
C SER A 2 -15.77 -4.36 -11.57
N ALA A 3 -15.17 -4.97 -12.60
CA ALA A 3 -14.64 -6.31 -12.54
C ALA A 3 -13.34 -6.32 -11.72
N HIS A 4 -13.44 -6.61 -10.43
CA HIS A 4 -12.29 -6.87 -9.60
C HIS A 4 -11.88 -8.34 -9.78
N PHE A 5 -10.68 -8.59 -10.29
CA PHE A 5 -10.12 -9.94 -10.25
C PHE A 5 -9.81 -10.27 -8.78
N PRO A 6 -10.31 -11.39 -8.23
CA PRO A 6 -9.94 -11.81 -6.88
C PRO A 6 -8.47 -12.23 -6.92
N VAL A 7 -7.59 -11.33 -6.49
CA VAL A 7 -6.17 -11.60 -6.27
C VAL A 7 -6.06 -12.26 -4.90
N PRO A 8 -5.53 -13.50 -4.79
CA PRO A 8 -5.33 -14.15 -3.50
C PRO A 8 -4.35 -13.37 -2.63
N LEU A 9 -4.45 -13.55 -1.30
CA LEU A 9 -3.52 -12.98 -0.34
C LEU A 9 -2.08 -13.33 -0.73
N SER A 10 -1.23 -12.30 -0.85
CA SER A 10 0.18 -12.45 -1.15
C SER A 10 1.01 -11.49 -0.30
N LEU A 11 1.52 -11.97 0.84
CA LEU A 11 2.35 -11.17 1.73
C LEU A 11 3.72 -10.85 1.13
N SER A 12 4.27 -11.77 0.32
CA SER A 12 5.52 -11.53 -0.41
C SER A 12 5.38 -10.42 -1.46
N HIS A 13 4.24 -10.36 -2.15
CA HIS A 13 3.95 -9.25 -3.05
C HIS A 13 3.72 -7.95 -2.27
N ALA A 14 2.93 -7.99 -1.20
CA ALA A 14 2.70 -6.84 -0.32
C ALA A 14 4.03 -6.27 0.24
N ALA A 15 4.98 -7.12 0.62
CA ALA A 15 6.29 -6.72 1.10
C ALA A 15 7.12 -6.01 0.01
N THR A 16 7.06 -6.50 -1.23
CA THR A 16 7.69 -5.81 -2.37
C THR A 16 7.04 -4.44 -2.61
N VAL A 17 5.72 -4.36 -2.50
CA VAL A 17 4.96 -3.11 -2.71
C VAL A 17 5.23 -2.11 -1.59
N SER A 18 5.35 -2.53 -0.32
CA SER A 18 5.64 -1.62 0.79
C SER A 18 6.98 -0.91 0.63
N LEU A 19 8.01 -1.60 0.11
CA LEU A 19 9.29 -0.99 -0.25
C LEU A 19 9.17 0.02 -1.40
N ARG A 20 8.27 -0.22 -2.37
CA ARG A 20 8.00 0.74 -3.45
C ARG A 20 7.31 1.99 -2.91
N ILE A 21 6.35 1.85 -1.99
CA ILE A 21 5.71 2.96 -1.28
C ILE A 21 6.77 3.79 -0.55
N ALA A 22 7.61 3.13 0.27
CA ALA A 22 8.68 3.80 0.99
C ALA A 22 9.60 4.58 0.05
N ARG A 23 10.01 3.96 -1.06
CA ARG A 23 10.85 4.62 -2.06
C ARG A 23 10.18 5.82 -2.71
N GLN A 24 8.88 5.79 -2.99
CA GLN A 24 8.18 6.96 -3.54
C GLN A 24 8.16 8.11 -2.53
N ILE A 25 7.83 7.82 -1.26
CA ILE A 25 7.75 8.84 -0.21
C ILE A 25 9.13 9.44 0.09
N SER A 26 10.20 8.66 0.06
CA SER A 26 11.56 9.18 0.23
C SER A 26 12.00 10.17 -0.85
N ARG A 27 11.29 10.29 -1.99
CA ARG A 27 11.60 11.28 -3.03
C ARG A 27 11.32 12.71 -2.56
N HIS A 28 10.55 12.89 -1.49
CA HIS A 28 10.34 14.20 -0.85
C HIS A 28 11.56 14.69 -0.06
N GLY A 29 12.63 13.88 0.04
CA GLY A 29 13.91 14.26 0.63
C GLY A 29 13.99 14.01 2.15
N PRO A 30 15.19 14.18 2.74
CA PRO A 30 15.41 13.98 4.17
C PRO A 30 14.83 15.10 5.04
N ASP A 31 14.65 16.30 4.48
CA ASP A 31 14.17 17.49 5.19
C ASP A 31 12.65 17.66 5.02
N PHE A 32 11.88 16.66 5.46
CA PHE A 32 10.43 16.73 5.43
C PHE A 32 9.87 17.60 6.56
N PRO A 33 8.71 18.25 6.36
CA PRO A 33 8.07 19.04 7.40
C PRO A 33 7.66 18.14 8.59
N PRO A 34 7.68 18.63 9.85
CA PRO A 34 7.33 17.82 11.03
C PRO A 34 5.97 17.10 10.91
N GLU A 35 5.02 17.71 10.21
CA GLU A 35 3.69 17.16 9.93
C GLU A 35 3.76 15.85 9.13
N ALA A 36 4.85 15.56 8.43
CA ALA A 36 5.06 14.33 7.68
C ALA A 36 5.64 13.19 8.54
N GLU A 37 6.12 13.44 9.76
CA GLU A 37 6.68 12.42 10.65
C GLU A 37 5.76 11.18 10.81
N PRO A 38 4.43 11.32 11.01
CA PRO A 38 3.54 10.18 11.09
C PRO A 38 3.52 9.33 9.81
N LEU A 39 3.59 9.95 8.62
CA LEU A 39 3.65 9.22 7.36
C LEU A 39 4.88 8.30 7.31
N PHE A 40 6.07 8.85 7.61
CA PHE A 40 7.31 8.06 7.62
C PHE A 40 7.28 6.95 8.67
N LYS A 41 6.71 7.23 9.85
CA LYS A 41 6.50 6.22 10.89
C LYS A 41 5.63 5.07 10.40
N TYR A 42 4.45 5.35 9.84
CA TYR A 42 3.54 4.31 9.36
C TYR A 42 4.11 3.49 8.20
N VAL A 43 4.86 4.13 7.31
CA VAL A 43 5.59 3.44 6.24
C VAL A 43 6.66 2.52 6.82
N GLY A 44 7.44 3.01 7.80
CA GLY A 44 8.43 2.20 8.51
C GLY A 44 7.78 0.98 9.17
N GLU A 45 6.69 1.18 9.91
CA GLU A 45 5.92 0.10 10.54
C GLU A 45 5.38 -0.91 9.50
N LEU A 46 4.84 -0.43 8.37
CA LEU A 46 4.34 -1.29 7.29
C LEU A 46 5.47 -2.16 6.71
N THR A 47 6.63 -1.55 6.43
CA THR A 47 7.79 -2.30 5.92
C THR A 47 8.30 -3.30 6.94
N ALA A 48 8.31 -2.96 8.23
CA ALA A 48 8.73 -3.86 9.30
C ALA A 48 7.80 -5.08 9.40
N VAL A 49 6.48 -4.86 9.41
CA VAL A 49 5.46 -5.92 9.46
C VAL A 49 5.58 -6.89 8.28
N LEU A 50 5.87 -6.37 7.08
CA LEU A 50 5.89 -7.18 5.86
C LEU A 50 7.28 -7.76 5.52
N SER A 51 8.36 -7.19 6.06
CA SER A 51 9.74 -7.65 5.81
C SER A 51 10.00 -9.15 6.03
N PRO A 52 9.35 -9.85 7.00
CA PRO A 52 9.55 -11.29 7.16
C PRO A 52 9.10 -12.12 5.96
N TYR A 53 8.21 -11.58 5.12
CA TYR A 53 7.62 -12.29 3.98
C TYR A 53 8.29 -11.93 2.65
N MET A 54 9.39 -11.15 2.68
CA MET A 54 10.21 -10.92 1.50
C MET A 54 10.71 -12.25 0.93
N ALA A 55 10.82 -12.31 -0.40
CA ALA A 55 11.06 -13.52 -1.18
C ALA A 55 12.03 -14.52 -0.51
N GLY A 56 11.54 -15.74 -0.21
CA GLY A 56 12.34 -16.86 0.27
C GLY A 56 11.83 -17.54 1.54
N THR A 57 10.88 -16.97 2.27
CA THR A 57 10.38 -17.51 3.55
C THR A 57 9.12 -18.37 3.43
N GLY A 58 8.43 -18.33 2.28
CA GLY A 58 7.12 -18.97 2.10
C GLY A 58 6.00 -18.19 2.81
N ASP A 59 4.75 -18.40 2.39
CA ASP A 59 3.62 -17.78 3.09
C ASP A 59 3.41 -18.47 4.45
N PRO A 60 3.10 -17.70 5.51
CA PRO A 60 2.88 -18.25 6.85
C PRO A 60 1.60 -19.09 6.91
N PRO A 61 1.34 -19.79 8.02
CA PRO A 61 0.03 -20.39 8.26
C PRO A 61 -1.09 -19.36 8.07
N GLU A 62 -2.22 -19.79 7.49
CA GLU A 62 -3.35 -18.93 7.08
C GLU A 62 -3.77 -17.92 8.16
N ALA A 63 -3.93 -18.37 9.41
CA ALA A 63 -4.33 -17.51 10.51
C ALA A 63 -3.30 -16.41 10.85
N GLU A 64 -2.00 -16.69 10.70
CA GLU A 64 -0.95 -15.68 10.84
C GLU A 64 -0.96 -14.74 9.65
N GLY A 65 -1.07 -15.28 8.44
CA GLY A 65 -1.12 -14.49 7.22
C GLY A 65 -2.23 -13.45 7.26
N GLN A 66 -3.43 -13.85 7.71
CA GLN A 66 -4.57 -12.97 7.85
C GLN A 66 -4.34 -11.86 8.88
N ARG A 67 -3.75 -12.16 10.04
CA ARG A 67 -3.44 -11.14 11.07
C ARG A 67 -2.42 -10.12 10.57
N THR A 68 -1.41 -10.59 9.84
CA THR A 68 -0.44 -9.71 9.19
C THR A 68 -1.14 -8.82 8.16
N ALA A 69 -2.00 -9.40 7.31
CA ALA A 69 -2.76 -8.66 6.31
C ALA A 69 -3.63 -7.57 6.93
N GLU A 70 -4.39 -7.88 7.99
CA GLU A 70 -5.20 -6.91 8.73
C GLU A 70 -4.36 -5.76 9.29
N THR A 71 -3.16 -6.07 9.79
CA THR A 71 -2.23 -5.05 10.31
C THR A 71 -1.70 -4.16 9.19
N ALA A 72 -1.28 -4.76 8.08
CA ALA A 72 -0.84 -4.03 6.90
C ALA A 72 -1.96 -3.15 6.30
N LEU A 73 -3.21 -3.61 6.28
CA LEU A 73 -4.37 -2.84 5.83
C LEU A 73 -4.62 -1.62 6.71
N ARG A 74 -4.57 -1.78 8.05
CA ARG A 74 -4.70 -0.63 8.97
C ARG A 74 -3.61 0.41 8.72
N LEU A 75 -2.36 -0.02 8.58
CA LEU A 75 -1.24 0.87 8.27
C LEU A 75 -1.41 1.54 6.89
N GLY A 76 -1.81 0.77 5.87
CA GLY A 76 -2.10 1.28 4.53
C GLY A 76 -3.15 2.39 4.53
N ARG A 77 -4.24 2.24 5.30
CA ARG A 77 -5.27 3.27 5.44
C ARG A 77 -4.69 4.55 6.07
N ARG A 78 -3.89 4.42 7.14
CA ARG A 78 -3.22 5.57 7.79
C ARG A 78 -2.24 6.27 6.87
N ILE A 79 -1.49 5.52 6.07
CA ILE A 79 -0.59 6.08 5.06
C ILE A 79 -1.37 6.94 4.05
N VAL A 80 -2.51 6.44 3.56
CA VAL A 80 -3.35 7.19 2.60
C VAL A 80 -3.94 8.44 3.23
N GLU A 81 -4.40 8.39 4.48
CA GLU A 81 -4.85 9.59 5.22
C GLU A 81 -3.77 10.67 5.23
N GLN A 82 -2.54 10.30 5.61
CA GLN A 82 -1.42 11.25 5.65
C GLN A 82 -1.00 11.77 4.28
N ILE A 83 -1.00 10.92 3.24
CA ILE A 83 -0.72 11.35 1.85
C ILE A 83 -1.70 12.45 1.41
N VAL A 84 -2.98 12.30 1.74
CA VAL A 84 -4.03 13.26 1.40
C VAL A 84 -3.84 14.56 2.18
N GLU A 85 -3.60 14.48 3.49
CA GLU A 85 -3.40 15.64 4.37
C GLU A 85 -2.20 16.49 3.93
N LEU A 86 -1.09 15.83 3.59
CA LEU A 86 0.15 16.47 3.13
C LEU A 86 0.08 16.93 1.67
N LYS A 87 -0.94 16.51 0.91
CA LYS A 87 -1.07 16.71 -0.54
C LYS A 87 0.13 16.15 -1.33
N TRP A 88 0.63 15.00 -0.90
CA TRP A 88 1.78 14.31 -1.51
C TRP A 88 1.35 13.21 -2.51
N GLY A 89 0.07 13.18 -2.87
CA GLY A 89 -0.46 12.19 -3.81
C GLY A 89 0.17 12.34 -5.20
N GLU A 90 0.60 11.21 -5.77
CA GLU A 90 1.16 11.11 -7.11
C GLU A 90 0.70 9.81 -7.77
N ASP A 91 0.65 9.77 -9.10
CA ASP A 91 0.14 8.62 -9.86
C ASP A 91 0.79 7.29 -9.46
N ARG A 92 2.14 7.26 -9.43
CA ARG A 92 2.89 6.06 -9.03
C ARG A 92 2.68 5.67 -7.58
N LEU A 93 2.48 6.63 -6.69
CA LEU A 93 2.22 6.36 -5.28
C LEU A 93 0.83 5.76 -5.12
N GLY A 94 -0.17 6.33 -5.80
CA GLY A 94 -1.52 5.79 -5.84
C GLY A 94 -1.59 4.37 -6.41
N GLN A 95 -0.85 4.08 -7.49
CA GLN A 95 -0.72 2.71 -8.02
C GLN A 95 -0.09 1.75 -6.99
N CYS A 96 0.92 2.19 -6.25
CA CYS A 96 1.52 1.37 -5.19
C CYS A 96 0.52 1.11 -4.06
N VAL A 97 -0.27 2.10 -3.66
CA VAL A 97 -1.35 1.93 -2.67
C VAL A 97 -2.38 0.92 -3.18
N ARG A 98 -2.88 1.06 -4.41
CA ARG A 98 -3.85 0.11 -4.98
C ARG A 98 -3.31 -1.31 -4.96
N ASN A 99 -2.09 -1.51 -5.47
CA ASN A 99 -1.45 -2.82 -5.52
C ASN A 99 -1.22 -3.43 -4.14
N LEU A 100 -0.96 -2.60 -3.11
CA LEU A 100 -0.82 -3.09 -1.73
C LEU A 100 -2.13 -3.73 -1.27
N PHE A 101 -3.25 -3.03 -1.43
CA PHE A 101 -4.56 -3.53 -1.00
C PHE A 101 -5.03 -4.73 -1.84
N GLU A 102 -4.77 -4.74 -3.14
CA GLU A 102 -5.00 -5.91 -4.00
C GLU A 102 -4.23 -7.14 -3.50
N SER A 103 -2.96 -6.98 -3.11
CA SER A 103 -2.13 -8.05 -2.53
C SER A 103 -2.66 -8.58 -1.19
N LEU A 104 -3.52 -7.81 -0.54
CA LEU A 104 -4.12 -8.11 0.77
C LEU A 104 -5.61 -8.49 0.64
N GLU A 105 -6.05 -8.89 -0.55
CA GLU A 105 -7.44 -9.29 -0.87
C GLU A 105 -8.49 -8.18 -0.69
N HIS A 106 -8.07 -6.91 -0.72
CA HIS A 106 -8.93 -5.74 -0.54
C HIS A 106 -8.93 -4.86 -1.81
N GLY A 107 -9.02 -5.47 -2.99
CA GLY A 107 -8.89 -4.78 -4.28
C GLY A 107 -9.91 -3.65 -4.51
N GLU A 108 -11.16 -3.81 -4.07
CA GLU A 108 -12.20 -2.76 -4.17
C GLU A 108 -11.81 -1.51 -3.38
N GLU A 109 -11.44 -1.70 -2.11
CA GLU A 109 -10.97 -0.62 -1.26
C GLU A 109 -9.67 -0.01 -1.83
N GLY A 110 -8.75 -0.85 -2.28
CA GLY A 110 -7.51 -0.45 -2.94
C GLY A 110 -7.74 0.46 -4.14
N ALA A 111 -8.72 0.14 -4.99
CA ALA A 111 -9.06 0.95 -6.16
C ALA A 111 -9.57 2.35 -5.80
N ALA A 112 -10.30 2.47 -4.69
CA ALA A 112 -10.78 3.75 -4.16
C ALA A 112 -9.66 4.54 -3.46
N LEU A 113 -8.84 3.87 -2.64
CA LEU A 113 -7.74 4.50 -1.92
C LEU A 113 -6.58 4.90 -2.83
N GLY A 114 -6.31 4.13 -3.89
CA GLY A 114 -5.32 4.49 -4.92
C GLY A 114 -5.63 5.83 -5.57
N LEU A 115 -6.89 6.07 -5.95
CA LEU A 115 -7.35 7.38 -6.46
C LEU A 115 -7.12 8.50 -5.44
N ARG A 116 -7.49 8.26 -4.17
CA ARG A 116 -7.27 9.24 -3.10
C ARG A 116 -5.78 9.56 -2.90
N ALA A 117 -4.91 8.57 -3.08
CA ALA A 117 -3.47 8.71 -3.01
C ALA A 117 -2.83 9.28 -4.30
N GLY A 118 -3.63 9.71 -5.28
CA GLY A 118 -3.19 10.43 -6.47
C GLY A 118 -3.05 9.60 -7.75
N GLU A 119 -3.50 8.34 -7.76
CA GLU A 119 -3.57 7.52 -8.98
C GLU A 119 -4.44 8.21 -10.05
N SER A 120 -3.96 8.25 -11.30
CA SER A 120 -4.76 8.72 -12.42
C SER A 120 -5.95 7.79 -12.67
N PRO A 121 -7.18 8.31 -12.85
CA PRO A 121 -8.35 7.48 -13.20
C PRO A 121 -8.21 6.78 -14.56
N ASP A 122 -7.37 7.31 -15.44
CA ASP A 122 -7.08 6.76 -16.77
C ASP A 122 -5.90 5.78 -16.75
N SER A 123 -5.39 5.40 -15.57
CA SER A 123 -4.32 4.43 -15.44
C SER A 123 -4.72 3.11 -16.11
N ALA A 124 -3.95 2.68 -17.12
CA ALA A 124 -4.24 1.50 -17.94
C ALA A 124 -4.37 0.19 -17.14
N GLN A 125 -3.89 0.18 -15.89
CA GLN A 125 -3.95 -0.97 -14.98
C GLN A 125 -5.21 -0.97 -14.09
N ARG A 126 -6.09 0.03 -14.20
CA ARG A 126 -7.34 0.05 -13.43
C ARG A 126 -8.35 -0.91 -14.05
N PRO A 127 -9.08 -1.68 -13.23
CA PRO A 127 -10.19 -2.48 -13.74
C PRO A 127 -11.28 -1.55 -14.30
N THR A 128 -11.70 -1.82 -15.54
CA THR A 128 -12.79 -1.09 -16.18
C THR A 128 -14.16 -1.47 -15.57
N PRO A 129 -15.11 -0.52 -15.51
CA PRO A 129 -16.45 -0.75 -14.96
C PRO A 129 -17.33 -1.74 -15.73
#